data_AF-A0A0B0CWE8-F1
#
_entry.id   AF-A0A0B0CWE8-F1
#
_cell.length_a   1.000
_cell.length_b   1.000
_cell.length_c   1.000
_cell.angle_alpha   90.00
_cell.angle_beta   90.00
_cell.angle_gamma   90.00
#
_symmetry.space_group_name_H-M   'P 1'
#
loop_
_entity.id
_entity.type
_entity.pdbx_description
1 polymer ?
#
loop_
_entity_poly.entity_id
_entity_poly.type
_entity_poly.pdbx_seq_one_letter_code
_entity_poly.pdbx_strand_id
1 'polypeptide(L)'
;MIIWMVIGMAVVTAVPRFLPAFIVDFIKFPRWVDRWLNAIPYAALGALIFPGIMSVKPDAPQIGVIAGLVAVLLAWLNIHIIFVVIGAIASVFIMTS
;
A
#
# COMPACT_ATOMS: atom_id res chain seq x y z
N MET A 1 -28.48 -5.50 23.14
CA MET A 1 -28.65 -5.21 21.70
C MET A 1 -27.30 -5.07 21.00
N ILE A 2 -26.41 -4.18 21.44
CA ILE A 2 -25.07 -3.97 20.85
C ILE A 2 -24.17 -5.22 20.89
N ILE A 3 -24.16 -5.99 21.98
CA ILE A 3 -23.33 -7.21 22.08
C ILE A 3 -23.65 -8.23 20.97
N TRP A 4 -24.94 -8.45 20.68
CA TRP A 4 -25.36 -9.38 19.64
C TRP A 4 -24.94 -8.93 18.23
N MET A 5 -24.93 -7.61 17.99
CA MET A 5 -24.49 -7.04 16.71
C MET A 5 -22.97 -7.15 16.53
N VAL A 6 -22.20 -6.92 17.61
CA VAL A 6 -20.74 -7.10 17.61
C VAL A 6 -20.38 -8.56 17.36
N ILE A 7 -21.05 -9.50 18.04
CA ILE A 7 -20.85 -10.94 17.82
C ILE A 7 -21.23 -11.33 16.39
N GLY A 8 -22.36 -10.83 15.88
CA GLY A 8 -22.79 -11.06 14.49
C GLY A 8 -21.77 -10.57 13.46
N MET A 9 -21.29 -9.33 13.59
CA MET A 9 -20.25 -8.78 12.70
C MET A 9 -18.93 -9.54 12.84
N ALA A 10 -18.53 -9.93 14.06
CA ALA A 10 -17.31 -10.69 14.28
C ALA A 10 -17.36 -12.04 13.55
N VAL A 11 -18.48 -12.77 13.64
CA VAL A 11 -18.67 -14.05 12.93
C VAL A 11 -18.63 -13.84 11.41
N VAL A 12 -19.40 -12.89 10.88
CA VAL A 12 -19.47 -12.64 9.43
C VAL A 12 -18.14 -12.14 8.86
N THR A 13 -17.32 -11.45 9.64
CA THR A 13 -16.00 -10.96 9.19
C THR A 13 -14.91 -12.02 9.34
N ALA A 14 -14.97 -12.81 10.42
CA ALA A 14 -14.00 -13.86 10.70
C ALA A 14 -14.07 -14.99 9.67
N VAL A 15 -15.29 -15.43 9.32
CA VAL A 15 -15.50 -16.53 8.36
C VAL A 15 -14.72 -16.30 7.05
N PRO A 16 -14.94 -15.23 6.27
CA PRO A 16 -14.22 -14.99 5.02
C PRO A 16 -12.73 -14.65 5.21
N ARG A 17 -12.27 -14.29 6.41
CA ARG A 17 -10.85 -14.03 6.69
C ARG A 17 -10.08 -15.31 6.99
N PHE A 18 -10.69 -16.23 7.72
CA PHE A 18 -10.09 -17.52 8.06
C PHE A 18 -10.25 -18.54 6.94
N LEU A 19 -11.37 -18.51 6.21
CA LEU A 19 -11.63 -19.42 5.09
C LEU A 19 -10.49 -19.47 4.05
N PRO A 20 -9.96 -18.35 3.52
CA PRO A 20 -8.82 -18.39 2.61
C PRO A 20 -7.56 -18.90 3.30
N ALA A 21 -7.30 -18.53 4.56
CA ALA A 21 -6.13 -19.01 5.29
C ALA A 21 -6.12 -20.55 5.43
N PHE A 22 -7.28 -21.18 5.63
CA PHE A 22 -7.38 -22.64 5.74
C PHE A 22 -7.44 -23.35 4.39
N ILE A 23 -8.06 -22.76 3.36
CA ILE A 23 -8.25 -23.41 2.05
C ILE A 23 -7.02 -23.28 1.15
N VAL A 24 -6.26 -22.18 1.25
CA VAL A 24 -5.10 -21.89 0.39
C VAL A 24 -4.03 -23.00 0.48
N ASP A 25 -3.87 -23.65 1.64
CA ASP A 25 -2.93 -24.76 1.81
C ASP A 25 -3.37 -26.07 1.14
N PHE A 26 -4.68 -26.27 0.92
CA PHE A 26 -5.22 -27.47 0.25
C PHE A 26 -5.30 -27.33 -1.28
N ILE A 27 -5.24 -26.10 -1.80
CA ILE A 27 -5.29 -25.83 -3.24
C ILE A 27 -3.87 -25.77 -3.80
N LYS A 28 -3.46 -26.78 -4.57
CA LYS A 28 -2.25 -26.68 -5.39
C LYS A 28 -2.49 -25.70 -6.55
N PHE A 29 -2.16 -24.44 -6.33
CA PHE A 29 -2.20 -23.45 -7.40
C PHE A 29 -1.22 -23.85 -8.51
N PRO A 30 -1.61 -23.79 -9.79
CA PRO A 30 -0.67 -23.95 -10.89
C PRO A 30 0.37 -22.82 -10.84
N ARG A 31 1.62 -23.12 -11.23
CA ARG A 31 2.78 -22.21 -11.11
C ARG A 31 2.55 -20.79 -11.69
N TRP A 32 1.68 -20.65 -12.69
CA TRP A 32 1.33 -19.34 -13.26
C TRP A 32 0.48 -18.50 -12.29
N VAL A 33 -0.51 -19.11 -11.63
CA VAL A 33 -1.42 -18.43 -10.69
C VAL A 33 -0.65 -18.00 -9.43
N ASP A 34 0.21 -18.86 -8.89
CA ASP A 34 1.04 -18.52 -7.73
C ASP A 34 1.96 -17.30 -8.02
N ARG A 35 2.61 -17.28 -9.20
CA ARG A 35 3.41 -16.13 -9.63
C ARG A 35 2.57 -14.86 -9.78
N TRP A 36 1.33 -14.98 -10.27
CA TRP A 36 0.42 -13.85 -10.44
C TRP A 36 -0.09 -13.32 -9.09
N LEU A 37 -0.48 -14.21 -8.17
CA LEU A 37 -0.88 -13.87 -6.79
C LEU A 37 0.21 -13.10 -6.06
N ASN A 38 1.47 -13.53 -6.18
CA ASN A 38 2.61 -12.84 -5.59
C ASN A 38 2.84 -11.43 -6.17
N ALA A 39 2.33 -11.13 -7.36
CA ALA A 39 2.40 -9.79 -7.96
C ALA A 39 1.29 -8.85 -7.47
N ILE A 40 0.17 -9.38 -6.95
CA ILE A 40 -0.99 -8.57 -6.51
C ILE A 40 -0.60 -7.56 -5.42
N PRO A 41 0.14 -7.91 -4.35
CA PRO A 41 0.49 -6.94 -3.31
C PRO A 41 1.33 -5.78 -3.85
N TYR A 42 2.30 -6.06 -4.72
CA TYR A 42 3.14 -5.03 -5.33
C TYR A 42 2.34 -4.12 -6.27
N ALA A 43 1.44 -4.69 -7.06
CA ALA A 43 0.54 -3.92 -7.92
C ALA A 43 -0.42 -3.05 -7.11
N ALA A 44 -0.97 -3.57 -6.01
CA ALA A 44 -1.84 -2.81 -5.11
C ALA A 44 -1.09 -1.66 -4.43
N LEU A 45 0.12 -1.90 -3.91
CA LEU A 45 0.96 -0.83 -3.35
C LEU A 45 1.27 0.24 -4.39
N GLY A 46 1.67 -0.14 -5.60
CA GLY A 46 1.91 0.81 -6.70
C GLY A 46 0.65 1.60 -7.08
N ALA A 47 -0.49 0.93 -7.18
CA ALA A 47 -1.78 1.54 -7.50
C ALA A 47 -2.30 2.48 -6.40
N LEU A 48 -1.87 2.30 -5.15
CA LEU A 48 -2.20 3.20 -4.04
C LEU A 48 -1.22 4.38 -3.94
N ILE A 49 0.08 4.12 -4.11
CA ILE A 49 1.14 5.13 -3.97
C ILE A 49 1.11 6.13 -5.13
N PHE A 50 0.96 5.66 -6.37
CA PHE A 50 0.99 6.50 -7.56
C PHE A 50 -0.06 7.64 -7.54
N PRO A 51 -1.37 7.37 -7.32
CA PRO A 51 -2.35 8.44 -7.16
C PRO A 51 -2.08 9.27 -5.90
N GLY A 52 -1.61 8.67 -4.81
CA GLY A 52 -1.26 9.39 -3.58
C GLY A 52 -0.18 10.47 -3.81
N ILE A 53 0.79 10.21 -4.69
CA ILE A 53 1.81 11.19 -5.09
C ILE A 53 1.22 12.26 -6.00
N MET A 54 0.37 11.89 -6.97
CA MET A 54 -0.24 12.86 -7.89
C MET A 54 -1.28 13.77 -7.21
N SER A 55 -1.95 13.32 -6.15
CA SER A 55 -2.98 14.08 -5.44
C SER A 55 -2.44 15.07 -4.40
N VAL A 56 -1.12 15.19 -4.22
CA VAL A 56 -0.52 16.06 -3.20
C VAL A 56 -0.87 17.54 -3.41
N LYS A 57 -0.84 18.01 -4.67
CA LYS A 57 -1.26 19.37 -5.03
C LYS A 57 -1.95 19.34 -6.40
N PRO A 58 -3.29 19.48 -6.45
CA PRO A 58 -4.05 19.41 -7.70
C PRO A 58 -3.58 20.41 -8.76
N ASP A 59 -3.14 21.59 -8.33
CA ASP A 59 -2.70 22.68 -9.22
C ASP A 59 -1.28 22.48 -9.78
N ALA A 60 -0.47 21.59 -9.18
CA ALA A 60 0.92 21.36 -9.58
C ALA A 60 1.37 19.91 -9.31
N PRO A 61 0.91 18.93 -10.12
CA PRO A 61 1.25 17.52 -9.96
C PRO A 61 2.76 17.23 -10.11
N GLN A 62 3.50 18.15 -10.75
CA GLN A 62 4.97 18.08 -10.88
C GLN A 62 5.68 18.02 -9.52
N ILE A 63 5.14 18.69 -8.48
CA ILE A 63 5.71 18.69 -7.13
C ILE A 63 5.63 17.30 -6.51
N GLY A 64 4.48 16.63 -6.68
CA GLY A 64 4.31 15.25 -6.24
C GLY A 64 5.30 14.32 -6.92
N VAL A 65 5.40 14.38 -8.26
CA VAL A 65 6.31 13.52 -9.03
C VAL A 65 7.78 13.70 -8.59
N ILE A 66 8.22 14.95 -8.39
CA ILE A 66 9.59 15.26 -7.95
C ILE A 66 9.83 14.74 -6.53
N ALA A 67 8.90 14.96 -5.60
CA ALA A 67 9.00 14.41 -4.25
C ALA A 67 9.02 12.87 -4.24
N GLY A 68 8.21 12.24 -5.10
CA GLY A 68 8.21 10.80 -5.31
C GLY A 68 9.55 10.28 -5.84
N LEU A 69 10.16 10.96 -6.81
CA LEU A 69 11.49 10.64 -7.32
C LEU A 69 12.56 10.79 -6.24
N VAL A 70 12.51 11.86 -5.44
CA VAL A 70 13.42 12.07 -4.30
C VAL A 70 13.28 10.92 -3.28
N ALA A 71 12.05 10.51 -2.96
CA ALA A 71 11.80 9.38 -2.07
C ALA A 71 12.38 8.06 -2.63
N VAL A 72 12.22 7.81 -3.93
CA VAL A 72 12.79 6.63 -4.61
C VAL A 72 14.32 6.65 -4.58
N LEU A 73 14.94 7.80 -4.85
CA LEU A 73 16.40 7.96 -4.80
C LEU A 73 16.95 7.73 -3.39
N LEU A 74 16.31 8.32 -2.37
CA LEU A 74 16.70 8.14 -0.96
C LEU A 74 16.52 6.68 -0.50
N ALA A 75 15.44 6.02 -0.93
CA ALA A 75 15.20 4.61 -0.64
C ALA A 75 16.24 3.70 -1.31
N TRP A 76 16.67 4.02 -2.55
CA TRP A 76 17.69 3.26 -3.27
C TRP A 76 19.03 3.28 -2.54
N LEU A 77 19.36 4.39 -1.89
CA LEU A 77 20.58 4.55 -1.08
C LEU A 77 20.57 3.73 0.22
N ASN A 78 19.57 2.86 0.45
CA ASN A 78 19.40 2.05 1.66
C ASN A 78 19.42 2.87 2.97
N ILE A 79 18.97 4.12 2.89
CA ILE A 79 18.85 5.00 4.06
C ILE A 79 17.66 4.52 4.92
N HIS A 80 17.76 4.69 6.23
CA HIS A 80 16.65 4.41 7.15
C HIS A 80 15.35 5.07 6.70
N ILE A 81 14.26 4.29 6.70
CA ILE A 81 12.93 4.67 6.19
C ILE A 81 12.45 6.01 6.76
N ILE A 82 12.73 6.26 8.03
CA ILE A 82 12.37 7.52 8.71
C ILE A 82 12.97 8.74 7.99
N PHE A 83 14.25 8.68 7.60
CA PHE A 83 14.88 9.78 6.86
C PHE A 83 14.36 9.91 5.44
N VAL A 84 14.00 8.81 4.78
CA VAL A 84 13.37 8.82 3.45
C VAL A 84 12.03 9.57 3.51
N VAL A 85 11.20 9.26 4.52
CA VAL A 85 9.90 9.90 4.73
C VAL A 85 10.07 11.40 5.04
N ILE A 86 10.99 11.75 5.94
CA ILE A 86 11.28 13.15 6.27
C ILE A 86 11.78 13.92 5.04
N GLY A 87 12.68 13.33 4.26
CA GLY A 87 13.21 13.94 3.03
C GLY A 87 12.12 14.16 1.98
N ALA A 88 11.22 13.19 1.80
CA ALA A 88 10.07 13.33 0.91
C ALA A 88 9.14 14.48 1.36
N ILE A 89 8.78 14.53 2.65
CA ILE A 89 7.94 15.61 3.21
C ILE A 89 8.61 16.97 3.05
N ALA A 90 9.91 17.06 3.38
CA ALA A 90 10.68 18.30 3.24
C ALA A 90 10.74 18.77 1.78
N SER A 91 10.89 17.86 0.81
CA SER A 91 10.90 18.20 -0.61
C SER A 91 9.56 18.80 -1.08
N VAL A 92 8.44 18.25 -0.62
CA VAL A 92 7.10 18.82 -0.87
C VAL A 92 6.98 20.19 -0.22
N PHE A 93 7.41 20.34 1.03
CA PHE A 93 7.30 21.59 1.77
C PHE A 93 8.09 22.73 1.11
N ILE A 94 9.31 22.45 0.67
CA ILE A 94 10.17 23.43 -0.03
C ILE A 94 9.57 23.82 -1.39
N MET A 95 9.02 22.86 -2.14
CA MET A 95 8.44 23.14 -3.46
C MET A 95 7.03 23.74 -3.43
N THR A 96 6.29 23.59 -2.32
CA THR A 96 4.94 24.15 -2.18
C THR A 96 4.94 25.58 -1.64
N SER A 97 6.02 25.99 -0.97
CA SER A 97 6.27 27.35 -0.46
C SER A 97 6.61 28.31 -1.61
#